data_AF-A0A0W1E2Z6-F1
#
_entry.id   AF-A0A0W1E2Z6-F1
#
_cell.length_a   1.000
_cell.length_b   1.000
_cell.length_c   1.000
_cell.angle_alpha   90.00
_cell.angle_beta   90.00
_cell.angle_gamma   90.00
#
_symmetry.space_group_name_H-M   'P 1'
#
loop_
_entity.id
_entity.type
_entity.pdbx_description
1 polymer ?
#
loop_
_entity_poly.entity_id
_entity_poly.type
_entity_poly.pdbx_seq_one_letter_code
_entity_poly.pdbx_strand_id
1 'polypeptide(L)'
;MFDMTEFTDKLAAICRAEYERWDNGRGRETQGTDQPGISKDYYLFVEEYWKSININNLTGRTVQNGIRPAWSSAFVSFCVRKAGAGTKFKYSQAHCHYIDAAMKASAGANPGYGYQAMKPGAYTPKVGDIICGGREYAKAYDYDQAKLIYQADSFYPSHGDIVVEVTATHAIAIGGNIVHNVDRKRLPLDANRRLLPRKDGTRSYPWIAVLACQL
;
A
#
# COMPACT_ATOMS: atom_id res chain seq x y z
N MET A 1 6.36 -26.50 -7.46
CA MET A 1 6.47 -25.82 -6.15
C MET A 1 6.92 -24.42 -6.49
N PHE A 2 6.00 -23.44 -6.55
CA PHE A 2 6.42 -22.04 -6.70
C PHE A 2 7.10 -21.67 -5.39
N ASP A 3 8.36 -21.24 -5.48
CA ASP A 3 9.11 -20.78 -4.32
C ASP A 3 8.52 -19.44 -3.89
N MET A 4 8.11 -19.30 -2.62
CA MET A 4 7.51 -18.05 -2.09
C MET A 4 8.40 -16.81 -2.33
N THR A 5 9.69 -17.03 -2.60
CA THR A 5 10.66 -16.00 -2.98
C THR A 5 10.36 -15.39 -4.35
N GLU A 6 9.85 -16.14 -5.34
CA GLU A 6 9.70 -15.63 -6.71
C GLU A 6 8.65 -14.51 -6.81
N PHE A 7 7.49 -14.67 -6.18
CA PHE A 7 6.46 -13.65 -6.18
C PHE A 7 6.92 -12.40 -5.43
N THR A 8 7.49 -12.57 -4.23
CA THR A 8 7.88 -11.46 -3.36
C THR A 8 9.06 -10.67 -3.93
N ASP A 9 10.02 -11.33 -4.57
CA ASP A 9 11.13 -10.70 -5.28
C ASP A 9 10.64 -9.90 -6.49
N LYS A 10 9.74 -10.49 -7.29
CA LYS A 10 9.14 -9.81 -8.44
C LYS A 10 8.32 -8.60 -8.01
N LEU A 11 7.52 -8.73 -6.95
CA LEU A 11 6.75 -7.63 -6.37
C LEU A 11 7.67 -6.50 -5.92
N ALA A 12 8.74 -6.81 -5.20
CA ALA A 12 9.71 -5.82 -4.75
C ALA A 12 10.44 -5.15 -5.92
N ALA A 13 10.81 -5.90 -6.96
CA ALA A 13 11.42 -5.37 -8.18
C ALA A 13 10.47 -4.40 -8.92
N ILE A 14 9.17 -4.74 -9.04
CA ILE A 14 8.16 -3.85 -9.63
C ILE A 14 8.05 -2.56 -8.83
N CYS A 15 7.99 -2.63 -7.50
CA CYS A 15 7.90 -1.44 -6.64
C CYS A 15 9.11 -0.52 -6.82
N ARG A 16 10.33 -1.08 -6.87
CA ARG A 16 11.56 -0.32 -7.11
C ARG A 16 11.57 0.33 -8.50
N ALA A 17 11.15 -0.40 -9.53
CA ALA A 17 11.05 0.13 -10.89
C ALA A 17 10.04 1.28 -10.98
N GLU A 18 8.90 1.21 -10.28
CA GLU A 18 7.96 2.34 -10.22
C GLU A 18 8.55 3.53 -9.45
N TYR A 19 9.27 3.31 -8.35
CA TYR A 19 9.97 4.39 -7.64
C TYR A 19 11.01 5.10 -8.52
N GLU A 20 11.79 4.35 -9.29
CA GLU A 20 12.74 4.88 -10.28
C GLU A 20 12.02 5.60 -11.43
N ARG A 21 10.91 5.03 -11.92
CA ARG A 21 10.05 5.64 -12.96
C ARG A 21 9.55 7.02 -12.53
N TRP A 22 9.28 7.20 -11.23
CA TRP A 22 8.90 8.46 -10.59
C TRP A 22 10.09 9.36 -10.18
N ASP A 23 11.24 9.19 -10.85
CA ASP A 23 12.47 9.94 -10.64
C ASP A 23 12.96 9.90 -9.19
N ASN A 24 12.82 8.75 -8.53
CA ASN A 24 13.22 8.51 -7.14
C ASN A 24 12.57 9.49 -6.15
N GLY A 25 11.26 9.71 -6.26
CA GLY A 25 10.54 10.60 -5.34
C GLY A 25 10.47 12.07 -5.79
N ARG A 26 10.91 12.40 -7.01
CA ARG A 26 10.92 13.78 -7.53
C ARG A 26 9.72 14.16 -8.41
N GLY A 27 9.04 13.21 -9.04
CA GLY A 27 7.83 13.47 -9.83
C GLY A 27 6.60 13.91 -9.01
N ARG A 28 5.58 14.46 -9.66
CA ARG A 28 4.30 14.82 -9.03
C ARG A 28 3.12 14.44 -9.91
N GLU A 29 2.05 13.96 -9.29
CA GLU A 29 0.88 13.37 -9.98
C GLU A 29 0.24 14.24 -11.08
N THR A 30 0.37 15.56 -11.02
CA THR A 30 -0.22 16.47 -12.01
C THR A 30 0.73 16.89 -13.12
N GLN A 31 2.02 16.61 -12.98
CA GLN A 31 3.05 17.06 -13.91
C GLN A 31 2.97 16.32 -15.25
N GLY A 32 3.25 17.05 -16.33
CA GLY A 32 3.32 16.50 -17.69
C GLY A 32 4.26 17.31 -18.57
N THR A 33 4.62 16.77 -19.74
CA THR A 33 5.59 17.38 -20.68
C THR A 33 5.08 18.67 -21.34
N ASP A 34 3.80 18.97 -21.18
CA ASP A 34 3.18 20.25 -21.50
C ASP A 34 3.59 21.38 -20.54
N GLN A 35 4.27 21.05 -19.43
CA GLN A 35 4.78 22.02 -18.45
C GLN A 35 6.29 22.26 -18.63
N PRO A 36 6.77 23.51 -18.49
CA PRO A 36 8.19 23.82 -18.61
C PRO A 36 9.06 23.00 -17.64
N GLY A 37 10.10 22.36 -18.18
CA GLY A 37 11.10 21.62 -17.38
C GLY A 37 10.65 20.25 -16.87
N ILE A 38 9.48 19.76 -17.26
CA ILE A 38 9.01 18.41 -16.92
C ILE A 38 9.27 17.44 -18.07
N SER A 39 9.92 16.32 -17.77
CA SER A 39 10.36 15.32 -18.76
C SER A 39 9.39 14.15 -18.97
N LYS A 40 8.35 14.01 -18.14
CA LYS A 40 7.45 12.85 -18.11
C LYS A 40 6.00 13.24 -17.81
N ASP A 41 5.07 12.50 -18.39
CA ASP A 41 3.64 12.57 -18.11
C ASP A 41 3.23 11.74 -16.90
N TYR A 42 3.60 12.20 -15.70
CA TYR A 42 3.30 11.54 -14.44
C TYR A 42 1.81 11.29 -14.22
N TYR A 43 0.95 12.19 -14.72
CA TYR A 43 -0.49 12.02 -14.61
C TYR A 43 -1.02 10.79 -15.36
N LEU A 44 -0.32 10.34 -16.42
CA LEU A 44 -0.63 9.10 -17.14
C LEU A 44 -0.15 7.86 -16.38
N PHE A 45 0.90 7.97 -15.56
CA PHE A 45 1.31 6.85 -14.70
C PHE A 45 0.22 6.56 -13.65
N VAL A 46 -0.38 7.62 -13.11
CA VAL A 46 -1.54 7.48 -12.21
C VAL A 46 -2.75 6.88 -12.94
N GLU A 47 -2.98 7.24 -14.20
CA GLU A 47 -4.01 6.62 -15.03
C GLU A 47 -3.80 5.11 -15.18
N GLU A 48 -2.57 4.64 -15.41
CA GLU A 48 -2.25 3.21 -15.49
C GLU A 48 -2.61 2.47 -14.20
N TYR A 49 -2.36 3.07 -13.03
CA TYR A 49 -2.72 2.48 -11.74
C TYR A 49 -4.24 2.35 -11.61
N TRP A 50 -5.01 3.36 -12.01
CA TRP A 50 -6.47 3.29 -12.02
C TRP A 50 -7.02 2.22 -12.97
N LYS A 51 -6.48 2.16 -14.21
CA LYS A 51 -6.87 1.14 -15.20
C LYS A 51 -6.62 -0.27 -14.69
N SER A 52 -5.59 -0.49 -13.87
CA SER A 52 -5.29 -1.79 -13.26
C SER A 52 -6.39 -2.32 -12.33
N ILE A 53 -7.29 -1.44 -11.89
CA ILE A 53 -8.47 -1.78 -11.08
C ILE A 53 -9.78 -1.47 -11.81
N ASN A 54 -9.74 -1.44 -13.14
CA ASN A 54 -10.87 -1.19 -14.04
C ASN A 54 -11.52 0.20 -13.88
N ILE A 55 -10.76 1.20 -13.42
CA ILE A 55 -11.20 2.60 -13.39
C ILE A 55 -10.51 3.33 -14.54
N ASN A 56 -11.24 3.58 -15.62
CA ASN A 56 -10.67 4.02 -16.91
C ASN A 56 -10.79 5.52 -17.18
N ASN A 57 -11.34 6.29 -16.23
CA ASN A 57 -11.66 7.71 -16.40
C ASN A 57 -10.92 8.63 -15.42
N LEU A 58 -9.93 8.10 -14.68
CA LEU A 58 -9.13 8.87 -13.72
C LEU A 58 -7.67 8.95 -14.14
N THR A 59 -7.09 10.13 -14.01
CA THR A 59 -5.66 10.40 -14.17
C THR A 59 -5.15 11.17 -12.95
N GLY A 60 -3.84 11.41 -12.85
CA GLY A 60 -3.29 12.25 -11.79
C GLY A 60 -3.76 13.71 -11.83
N ARG A 61 -4.30 14.16 -12.98
CA ARG A 61 -4.90 15.50 -13.13
C ARG A 61 -6.37 15.55 -12.72
N THR A 62 -7.06 14.42 -12.62
CA THR A 62 -8.50 14.39 -12.34
C THR A 62 -8.83 15.05 -11.00
N VAL A 63 -9.84 15.91 -11.03
CA VAL A 63 -10.45 16.53 -9.85
C VAL A 63 -11.95 16.26 -9.92
N GLN A 64 -12.53 15.73 -8.84
CA GLN A 64 -13.96 15.48 -8.70
C GLN A 64 -14.46 16.24 -7.49
N ASN A 65 -15.43 17.13 -7.67
CA ASN A 65 -15.98 17.98 -6.61
C ASN A 65 -14.89 18.72 -5.80
N GLY A 66 -13.85 19.21 -6.49
CA GLY A 66 -12.72 19.89 -5.87
C GLY A 66 -11.69 18.98 -5.18
N ILE A 67 -11.88 17.65 -5.22
CA ILE A 67 -11.02 16.68 -4.55
C ILE A 67 -10.27 15.84 -5.59
N ARG A 68 -8.97 15.61 -5.38
CA ARG A 68 -8.19 14.64 -6.15
C ARG A 68 -8.37 13.24 -5.57
N PRO A 69 -8.82 12.24 -6.36
CA PRO A 69 -8.93 10.86 -5.89
C PRO A 69 -7.57 10.30 -5.45
N ALA A 70 -7.52 9.70 -4.25
CA ALA A 70 -6.29 9.14 -3.72
C ALA A 70 -5.95 7.79 -4.38
N TRP A 71 -4.85 7.72 -5.14
CA TRP A 71 -4.50 6.55 -5.96
C TRP A 71 -3.59 5.53 -5.26
N SER A 72 -3.29 5.71 -3.97
CA SER A 72 -2.38 4.82 -3.21
C SER A 72 -2.79 3.34 -3.23
N SER A 73 -4.10 3.04 -3.13
CA SER A 73 -4.61 1.67 -3.17
C SER A 73 -4.57 1.07 -4.59
N ALA A 74 -4.79 1.92 -5.60
CA ALA A 74 -4.67 1.55 -7.00
C ALA A 74 -3.21 1.21 -7.36
N PHE A 75 -2.24 1.95 -6.82
CA PHE A 75 -0.81 1.64 -6.95
C PHE A 75 -0.44 0.27 -6.34
N VAL A 76 -0.86 0.00 -5.10
CA VAL A 76 -0.61 -1.31 -4.46
C VAL A 76 -1.25 -2.43 -5.29
N SER A 77 -2.50 -2.23 -5.71
CA SER A 77 -3.23 -3.15 -6.58
C SER A 77 -2.51 -3.41 -7.91
N PHE A 78 -1.98 -2.37 -8.55
CA PHE A 78 -1.19 -2.47 -9.77
C PHE A 78 0.06 -3.33 -9.56
N CYS A 79 0.84 -3.06 -8.51
CA CYS A 79 2.08 -3.78 -8.22
C CYS A 79 1.81 -5.26 -7.95
N VAL A 80 0.83 -5.57 -7.09
CA VAL A 80 0.43 -6.94 -6.76
C VAL A 80 -0.12 -7.68 -7.98
N ARG A 81 -0.90 -7.00 -8.84
CA ARG A 81 -1.40 -7.57 -10.10
C ARG A 81 -0.24 -7.91 -11.05
N LYS A 82 0.69 -6.97 -11.25
CA LYS A 82 1.84 -7.12 -12.14
C LYS A 82 2.82 -8.18 -11.64
N ALA A 83 2.90 -8.40 -10.33
CA ALA A 83 3.65 -9.50 -9.73
C ALA A 83 3.03 -10.88 -10.02
N GLY A 84 1.71 -10.94 -10.26
CA GLY A 84 1.03 -12.16 -10.70
C GLY A 84 0.10 -12.78 -9.67
N ALA A 85 -0.43 -12.00 -8.72
CA ALA A 85 -1.32 -12.53 -7.67
C ALA A 85 -2.65 -13.11 -8.20
N GLY A 86 -3.01 -12.85 -9.46
CA GLY A 86 -4.21 -13.40 -10.08
C GLY A 86 -5.47 -13.03 -9.28
N THR A 87 -6.28 -14.03 -8.94
CA THR A 87 -7.51 -13.86 -8.15
C THR A 87 -7.27 -13.84 -6.63
N LYS A 88 -6.03 -14.01 -6.18
CA LYS A 88 -5.68 -14.12 -4.75
C LYS A 88 -5.54 -12.76 -4.05
N PHE A 89 -5.91 -11.66 -4.70
CA PHE A 89 -5.87 -10.31 -4.12
C PHE A 89 -7.14 -9.51 -4.45
N LYS A 90 -7.59 -8.67 -3.50
CA LYS A 90 -8.76 -7.82 -3.69
C LYS A 90 -8.30 -6.46 -4.20
N TYR A 91 -8.20 -6.33 -5.52
CA TYR A 91 -7.87 -5.07 -6.18
C TYR A 91 -8.95 -4.02 -5.93
N SER A 92 -8.57 -2.85 -5.44
CA SER A 92 -9.53 -1.84 -5.03
C SER A 92 -8.95 -0.44 -4.98
N GLN A 93 -9.83 0.56 -5.03
CA GLN A 93 -9.51 1.98 -4.83
C GLN A 93 -9.29 2.36 -3.36
N ALA A 94 -9.65 1.50 -2.40
CA ALA A 94 -9.42 1.76 -0.98
C ALA A 94 -8.77 0.57 -0.24
N HIS A 95 -7.79 0.89 0.61
CA HIS A 95 -6.96 -0.08 1.32
C HIS A 95 -7.77 -0.97 2.27
N CYS A 96 -8.75 -0.39 2.98
CA CYS A 96 -9.59 -1.10 3.96
C CYS A 96 -10.21 -2.38 3.41
N HIS A 97 -10.51 -2.44 2.11
CA HIS A 97 -11.13 -3.59 1.48
C HIS A 97 -10.21 -4.82 1.44
N TYR A 98 -8.94 -4.68 1.03
CA TYR A 98 -8.01 -5.81 1.07
C TYR A 98 -7.45 -6.08 2.47
N ILE A 99 -7.47 -5.08 3.36
CA ILE A 99 -7.19 -5.31 4.79
C ILE A 99 -8.25 -6.24 5.37
N ASP A 100 -9.54 -5.96 5.17
CA ASP A 100 -10.63 -6.84 5.61
C ASP A 100 -10.54 -8.24 4.98
N ALA A 101 -10.23 -8.34 3.68
CA ALA A 101 -10.04 -9.64 3.02
C ALA A 101 -8.91 -10.46 3.67
N ALA A 102 -7.80 -9.80 4.06
CA ALA A 102 -6.70 -10.43 4.77
C ALA A 102 -7.04 -10.77 6.22
N MET A 103 -7.84 -9.95 6.92
CA MET A 103 -8.34 -10.25 8.26
C MET A 103 -9.27 -11.48 8.25
N LYS A 104 -10.13 -11.60 7.23
CA LYS A 104 -10.96 -12.78 6.98
C LYS A 104 -10.12 -14.02 6.69
N ALA A 105 -9.03 -13.87 5.93
CA ALA A 105 -8.09 -14.96 5.67
C ALA A 105 -7.41 -15.46 6.95
N SER A 106 -6.93 -14.55 7.81
CA SER A 106 -6.36 -14.90 9.13
C SER A 106 -7.36 -15.60 10.06
N ALA A 107 -8.65 -15.29 9.91
CA ALA A 107 -9.74 -15.93 10.66
C ALA A 107 -10.22 -17.26 10.02
N GLY A 108 -9.60 -17.71 8.92
CA GLY A 108 -9.98 -18.93 8.20
C GLY A 108 -11.19 -18.79 7.27
N ALA A 109 -11.77 -17.59 7.14
CA ALA A 109 -12.97 -17.33 6.34
C ALA A 109 -12.67 -17.00 4.86
N ASN A 110 -11.39 -16.86 4.48
CA ASN A 110 -10.96 -16.62 3.10
C ASN A 110 -9.61 -17.30 2.81
N PRO A 111 -9.53 -18.65 2.85
CA PRO A 111 -8.27 -19.39 2.81
C PRO A 111 -7.52 -19.30 1.48
N GLY A 112 -8.18 -18.90 0.38
CA GLY A 112 -7.56 -18.71 -0.93
C GLY A 112 -6.91 -17.34 -1.13
N TYR A 113 -7.02 -16.44 -0.14
CA TYR A 113 -6.44 -15.11 -0.22
C TYR A 113 -4.93 -15.14 -0.03
N GLY A 114 -4.19 -14.43 -0.87
CA GLY A 114 -2.73 -14.43 -0.89
C GLY A 114 -2.07 -13.66 0.26
N TYR A 115 -2.86 -13.16 1.21
CA TYR A 115 -2.36 -12.37 2.33
C TYR A 115 -3.12 -12.72 3.61
N GLN A 116 -2.42 -12.68 4.74
CA GLN A 116 -3.02 -12.81 6.07
C GLN A 116 -2.71 -11.55 6.88
N ALA A 117 -3.71 -10.98 7.54
CA ALA A 117 -3.50 -9.83 8.41
C ALA A 117 -2.89 -10.28 9.75
N MET A 118 -1.74 -9.71 10.08
CA MET A 118 -1.00 -9.95 11.31
C MET A 118 -1.06 -8.71 12.21
N LYS A 119 -1.15 -8.91 13.54
CA LYS A 119 -1.05 -7.82 14.50
C LYS A 119 0.40 -7.26 14.48
N PRO A 120 0.61 -5.94 14.29
CA PRO A 120 1.95 -5.36 14.12
C PRO A 120 2.92 -5.62 15.28
N GLY A 121 2.40 -5.72 16.51
CA GLY A 121 3.20 -6.01 17.71
C GLY A 121 3.54 -7.49 17.92
N ALA A 122 3.12 -8.39 17.02
CA ALA A 122 3.33 -9.84 17.14
C ALA A 122 3.99 -10.45 15.89
N TYR A 123 4.39 -9.64 14.92
CA TYR A 123 4.90 -10.12 13.63
C TYR A 123 6.08 -9.27 13.14
N THR A 124 7.10 -9.94 12.60
CA THR A 124 8.25 -9.31 11.96
C THR A 124 7.95 -9.14 10.46
N PRO A 125 7.91 -7.90 9.93
CA PRO A 125 7.69 -7.67 8.51
C PRO A 125 8.73 -8.38 7.62
N LYS A 126 8.30 -8.81 6.44
CA LYS A 126 9.11 -9.43 5.39
C LYS A 126 8.90 -8.72 4.06
N VAL A 127 9.82 -8.93 3.12
CA VAL A 127 9.67 -8.45 1.74
C VAL A 127 8.38 -9.02 1.14
N GLY A 128 7.61 -8.18 0.45
CA GLY A 128 6.32 -8.52 -0.14
C GLY A 128 5.11 -8.28 0.77
N ASP A 129 5.31 -8.06 2.07
CA ASP A 129 4.24 -7.69 2.99
C ASP A 129 3.70 -6.29 2.69
N ILE A 130 2.45 -6.03 3.07
CA ILE A 130 1.84 -4.69 2.96
C ILE A 130 1.60 -4.14 4.37
N ILE A 131 2.22 -3.01 4.71
CA ILE A 131 2.08 -2.41 6.03
C ILE A 131 0.97 -1.36 5.99
N CYS A 132 -0.06 -1.53 6.81
CA CYS A 132 -1.27 -0.71 6.75
C CYS A 132 -1.49 0.13 8.02
N GLY A 133 -1.87 1.39 7.83
CA GLY A 133 -2.24 2.31 8.90
C GLY A 133 -3.44 3.18 8.54
N GLY A 134 -4.21 3.59 9.54
CA GLY A 134 -5.37 4.47 9.33
C GLY A 134 -4.97 5.92 9.03
N ARG A 135 -5.79 6.61 8.24
CA ARG A 135 -5.62 8.03 7.89
C ARG A 135 -6.80 8.85 8.40
N GLU A 136 -6.69 10.18 8.38
CA GLU A 136 -7.76 11.11 8.75
C GLU A 136 -8.39 10.73 10.11
N TYR A 137 -9.70 10.49 10.17
CA TYR A 137 -10.39 10.11 11.41
C TYR A 137 -9.99 8.73 11.92
N ALA A 138 -9.48 7.85 11.06
CA ALA A 138 -9.04 6.50 11.41
C ALA A 138 -7.57 6.44 11.87
N LYS A 139 -6.87 7.57 12.03
CA LYS A 139 -5.45 7.60 12.46
C LYS A 139 -5.18 6.77 13.72
N ALA A 140 -6.12 6.72 14.67
CA ALA A 140 -5.98 5.99 15.93
C ALA A 140 -6.44 4.53 15.88
N TYR A 141 -6.92 4.03 14.73
CA TYR A 141 -7.42 2.65 14.64
C TYR A 141 -6.25 1.67 14.67
N ASP A 142 -6.34 0.71 15.59
CA ASP A 142 -5.53 -0.51 15.59
C ASP A 142 -6.24 -1.63 14.82
N TYR A 143 -5.71 -2.85 14.92
CA TYR A 143 -6.24 -4.03 14.25
C TYR A 143 -7.72 -4.28 14.58
N ASP A 144 -8.06 -4.27 15.87
CA ASP A 144 -9.37 -4.71 16.35
C ASP A 144 -10.43 -3.61 16.08
N GLN A 145 -10.06 -2.34 16.28
CA GLN A 145 -10.92 -1.19 15.95
C GLN A 145 -11.20 -1.12 14.45
N ALA A 146 -10.18 -1.29 13.59
CA ALA A 146 -10.35 -1.28 12.15
C ALA A 146 -11.27 -2.41 11.68
N LYS A 147 -11.14 -3.60 12.25
CA LYS A 147 -12.04 -4.74 11.98
C LYS A 147 -13.48 -4.39 12.33
N LEU A 148 -13.71 -3.86 13.53
CA LEU A 148 -15.05 -3.50 14.01
C LEU A 148 -15.71 -2.43 13.12
N ILE A 149 -14.98 -1.35 12.81
CA ILE A 149 -15.51 -0.26 11.99
C ILE A 149 -15.81 -0.72 10.56
N TYR A 150 -14.97 -1.58 9.97
CA TYR A 150 -15.29 -2.13 8.65
C TYR A 150 -16.54 -3.00 8.67
N GLN A 151 -16.77 -3.78 9.73
CA GLN A 151 -17.99 -4.58 9.86
C GLN A 151 -19.25 -3.70 9.93
N ALA A 152 -19.16 -2.53 10.56
CA ALA A 152 -20.26 -1.59 10.67
C ALA A 152 -20.49 -0.81 9.36
N ASP A 153 -19.43 -0.20 8.82
CA ASP A 153 -19.55 0.85 7.79
C ASP A 153 -18.98 0.45 6.43
N SER A 154 -18.35 -0.74 6.34
CA SER A 154 -17.64 -1.23 5.14
C SER A 154 -16.56 -0.29 4.61
N PHE A 155 -16.12 0.69 5.41
CA PHE A 155 -15.14 1.68 5.01
C PHE A 155 -14.42 2.34 6.19
N TYR A 156 -13.15 2.68 5.99
CA TYR A 156 -12.41 3.69 6.76
C TYR A 156 -11.19 4.16 5.94
N PRO A 157 -10.77 5.43 6.06
CA PRO A 157 -9.59 5.96 5.38
C PRO A 157 -8.34 5.27 5.92
N SER A 158 -7.56 4.72 5.01
CA SER A 158 -6.36 3.96 5.32
C SER A 158 -5.33 4.10 4.22
N HIS A 159 -4.11 3.68 4.52
CA HIS A 159 -2.99 3.69 3.60
C HIS A 159 -2.09 2.50 3.86
N GLY A 160 -1.39 2.08 2.82
CA GLY A 160 -0.60 0.87 2.80
C GLY A 160 0.53 1.00 1.80
N ASP A 161 1.69 0.50 2.20
CA ASP A 161 2.92 0.48 1.41
C ASP A 161 3.47 -0.95 1.38
N ILE A 162 4.11 -1.33 0.28
CA ILE A 162 4.67 -2.67 0.08
C ILE A 162 6.11 -2.70 0.57
N VAL A 163 6.44 -3.64 1.44
CA VAL A 163 7.80 -3.84 1.96
C VAL A 163 8.70 -4.39 0.85
N VAL A 164 9.81 -3.70 0.60
CA VAL A 164 10.80 -4.09 -0.40
C VAL A 164 12.12 -4.53 0.22
N GLU A 165 12.39 -4.13 1.47
CA GLU A 165 13.62 -4.47 2.18
C GLU A 165 13.35 -4.51 3.69
N VAL A 166 14.05 -5.41 4.40
CA VAL A 166 13.99 -5.49 5.86
C VAL A 166 15.40 -5.71 6.43
N THR A 167 15.82 -4.82 7.32
CA THR A 167 17.07 -4.91 8.07
C THR A 167 16.82 -5.31 9.53
N ALA A 168 17.85 -5.26 10.37
CA ALA A 168 17.69 -5.45 11.81
C ALA A 168 16.90 -4.31 12.49
N THR A 169 16.98 -3.08 11.97
CA THR A 169 16.48 -1.87 12.66
C THR A 169 15.32 -1.18 11.96
N HIS A 170 15.04 -1.53 10.70
CA HIS A 170 13.99 -0.91 9.92
C HIS A 170 13.58 -1.77 8.73
N ALA A 171 12.35 -1.57 8.26
CA ALA A 171 11.89 -1.97 6.94
C ALA A 171 11.88 -0.74 6.00
N ILE A 172 12.08 -0.98 4.71
CA ILE A 172 11.79 -0.02 3.64
C ILE A 172 10.54 -0.48 2.92
N ALA A 173 9.55 0.42 2.83
CA ALA A 173 8.33 0.17 2.07
C ALA A 173 8.13 1.23 1.00
N ILE A 174 7.57 0.85 -0.15
CA ILE A 174 7.26 1.74 -1.27
C ILE A 174 5.74 1.78 -1.46
N GLY A 175 5.20 2.98 -1.64
CA GLY A 175 3.78 3.21 -1.84
C GLY A 175 3.50 4.35 -2.80
N GLY A 176 2.25 4.41 -3.25
CA GLY A 176 1.74 5.46 -4.14
C GLY A 176 1.05 6.57 -3.37
N ASN A 177 0.88 7.72 -4.02
CA ASN A 177 0.27 8.93 -3.47
C ASN A 177 0.91 9.41 -2.15
N ILE A 178 2.17 9.09 -1.90
CA ILE A 178 2.94 9.65 -0.79
C ILE A 178 3.38 11.04 -1.25
N VAL A 179 2.76 12.09 -0.70
CA VAL A 179 2.98 13.48 -1.16
C VAL A 179 2.82 13.61 -2.68
N HIS A 180 1.73 13.03 -3.20
CA HIS A 180 1.38 13.06 -4.64
C HIS A 180 2.40 12.35 -5.55
N ASN A 181 3.08 11.31 -5.02
CA ASN A 181 4.15 10.59 -5.70
C ASN A 181 4.21 9.09 -5.32
N VAL A 182 4.97 8.30 -6.07
CA VAL A 182 5.53 7.02 -5.60
C VAL A 182 6.80 7.33 -4.81
N ASP A 183 6.84 6.92 -3.55
CA ASP A 183 7.98 7.18 -2.68
C ASP A 183 8.23 6.02 -1.71
N ARG A 184 9.37 6.07 -1.02
CA ARG A 184 9.78 5.11 -0.01
C ARG A 184 9.63 5.68 1.40
N LYS A 185 9.28 4.80 2.35
CA LYS A 185 9.28 5.10 3.77
C LYS A 185 10.25 4.19 4.50
N ARG A 186 11.01 4.78 5.42
CA ARG A 186 11.79 4.04 6.40
C ARG A 186 10.94 3.82 7.64
N LEU A 187 10.60 2.56 7.91
CA LEU A 187 9.73 2.15 8.99
C LEU A 187 10.58 1.51 10.09
N PRO A 188 10.77 2.19 11.24
CA PRO A 188 11.67 1.69 12.26
C PRO A 188 11.08 0.47 12.98
N LEU A 189 11.97 -0.45 13.36
CA LEU A 189 11.64 -1.67 14.08
C LEU A 189 12.21 -1.63 15.51
N ASP A 190 11.55 -2.31 16.44
CA ASP A 190 12.05 -2.55 17.78
C ASP A 190 13.13 -3.66 17.81
N ALA A 191 13.66 -3.96 19.00
CA ALA A 191 14.68 -5.01 19.19
C ALA A 191 14.18 -6.42 18.83
N ASN A 192 12.86 -6.63 18.81
CA ASN A 192 12.22 -7.88 18.38
C ASN A 192 11.85 -7.85 16.88
N ARG A 193 12.34 -6.85 16.14
CA ARG A 193 12.08 -6.62 14.71
C ARG A 193 10.59 -6.41 14.38
N ARG A 194 9.82 -5.83 15.31
CA ARG A 194 8.40 -5.47 15.12
C ARG A 194 8.27 -3.98 14.85
N LEU A 195 7.21 -3.58 14.17
CA LEU A 195 7.01 -2.17 13.82
C LEU A 195 6.85 -1.28 15.05
N LEU A 196 7.65 -0.22 15.15
CA LEU A 196 7.39 0.85 16.09
C LEU A 196 6.15 1.67 15.66
N PRO A 197 5.44 2.32 16.60
CA PRO A 197 4.27 3.13 16.28
C PRO A 197 4.57 4.24 15.27
N ARG A 198 3.56 4.58 14.46
CA ARG A 198 3.62 5.73 13.55
C ARG A 198 3.72 7.03 14.35
N LYS A 199 4.47 8.01 13.84
CA LYS A 199 4.63 9.32 14.47
C LYS A 199 4.03 10.43 13.61
N ASP A 200 3.40 11.39 14.27
CA ASP A 200 2.89 12.64 13.69
C ASP A 200 3.20 13.76 14.70
N GLY A 201 4.30 14.47 14.48
CA GLY A 201 4.91 15.31 15.52
C GLY A 201 5.23 14.49 16.78
N THR A 202 4.68 14.89 17.91
CA THR A 202 4.86 14.21 19.21
C THR A 202 3.88 13.05 19.42
N ARG A 203 2.82 12.94 18.62
CA ARG A 203 1.78 11.92 18.78
C ARG A 203 2.23 10.59 18.17
N SER A 204 1.79 9.50 18.81
CA SER A 204 2.02 8.14 18.35
C SER A 204 0.69 7.50 17.96
N TYR A 205 0.68 6.79 16.83
CA TYR A 205 -0.50 6.11 16.31
C TYR A 205 -0.18 4.62 16.06
N PRO A 206 -1.14 3.72 16.32
CA PRO A 206 -0.96 2.31 16.03
C PRO A 206 -0.88 2.07 14.51
N TRP A 207 -0.27 0.95 14.13
CA TRP A 207 -0.51 0.35 12.82
C TRP A 207 -1.80 -0.48 12.89
N ILE A 208 -2.54 -0.58 11.77
CA ILE A 208 -3.73 -1.43 11.70
C ILE A 208 -3.29 -2.89 11.60
N ALA A 209 -2.49 -3.20 10.58
CA ALA A 209 -2.05 -4.57 10.33
C ALA A 209 -0.80 -4.59 9.47
N VAL A 210 -0.07 -5.70 9.55
CA VAL A 210 0.87 -6.11 8.50
C VAL A 210 0.19 -7.23 7.72
N LEU A 211 -0.05 -7.03 6.43
CA LEU A 211 -0.60 -8.07 5.57
C LEU A 211 0.56 -8.94 5.12
N ALA A 212 0.72 -10.09 5.76
CA ALA A 212 1.77 -11.07 5.48
C ALA A 212 1.49 -11.78 4.17
N CYS A 213 2.41 -11.68 3.21
CA CYS A 213 2.28 -12.33 1.91
C CYS A 213 2.37 -13.87 2.06
N GLN A 214 1.46 -14.58 1.39
CA GLN A 214 1.35 -16.05 1.37
C GLN A 214 1.51 -16.64 -0.04
N LEU A 215 2.00 -15.84 -0.99
CA LEU A 215 2.08 -16.17 -2.42
C LEU A 215 3.44 -16.70 -2.83
#